data_AF-A0A966LGC7-F1
#
_entry.id   AF-A0A966LGC7-F1
#
_cell.length_a   1.000
_cell.length_b   1.000
_cell.length_c   1.000
_cell.angle_alpha   90.00
_cell.angle_beta   90.00
_cell.angle_gamma   90.00
#
_symmetry.space_group_name_H-M   'P 1'
#
loop_
_entity.id
_entity.type
_entity.pdbx_description
1 polymer ?
#
loop_
_entity_poly.entity_id
_entity_poly.type
_entity_poly.pdbx_seq_one_letter_code
_entity_poly.pdbx_strand_id
1 'polypeptide(L)'
;MNEIDRLGGLGEQIGGLERDMGDATAVTATFAAELRGMRGTLGDTARDLSNLERGFSGGLKRAFDGLVFDGMKLSDALGSVARAMVNTTYNAALKPVTDHFGGLLADGVNSLVTGMLPFKDGAPFSQGRVMPFAMGGVVSGPMAF
;
A
#
# COMPACT_ATOMS: atom_id res chain seq x y z
N MET A 1 -13.17 53.38 -25.12
CA MET A 1 -12.97 52.25 -24.19
C MET A 1 -12.80 52.82 -22.81
N ASN A 2 -13.73 52.49 -21.93
CA ASN A 2 -13.78 53.07 -20.59
C ASN A 2 -12.81 52.34 -19.66
N GLU A 3 -12.34 53.02 -18.61
CA GLU A 3 -11.41 52.45 -17.62
C GLU A 3 -12.00 51.20 -16.93
N ILE A 4 -13.32 51.16 -16.77
CA ILE A 4 -14.09 50.03 -16.23
C ILE A 4 -13.97 48.79 -17.14
N ASP A 5 -13.96 48.95 -18.46
CA ASP A 5 -13.83 47.82 -19.41
C ASP A 5 -12.43 47.18 -19.31
N ARG A 6 -11.39 48.00 -19.08
CA ARG A 6 -10.02 47.52 -18.89
C ARG A 6 -9.85 46.74 -17.59
N LEU A 7 -10.49 47.20 -16.51
CA LEU A 7 -10.48 46.51 -15.22
C LEU A 7 -11.23 45.18 -15.28
N GLY A 8 -12.34 45.10 -16.02
CA GLY A 8 -13.05 43.85 -16.27
C GLY A 8 -12.19 42.80 -16.98
N GLY A 9 -11.51 43.20 -18.07
CA GLY A 9 -10.63 42.29 -18.81
C GLY A 9 -9.39 41.82 -18.02
N LEU A 10 -8.90 42.61 -17.07
CA LEU A 10 -7.84 42.19 -16.13
C LEU A 10 -8.35 41.13 -15.15
N GLY A 11 -9.58 41.27 -14.65
CA GLY A 11 -10.21 40.27 -13.77
C GLY A 11 -10.39 38.90 -14.43
N GLU A 12 -10.82 38.89 -15.70
CA GLU A 12 -10.95 37.65 -16.47
C GLU A 12 -9.60 36.95 -16.69
N GLN A 13 -8.54 37.70 -16.96
CA GLN A 13 -7.19 37.17 -17.12
C GLN A 13 -6.63 36.61 -15.81
N ILE A 14 -6.86 37.29 -14.68
CA ILE A 14 -6.45 36.80 -13.35
C ILE A 14 -7.21 35.51 -13.01
N GLY A 15 -8.51 35.45 -13.28
CA GLY A 15 -9.30 34.23 -13.06
C GLY A 15 -8.90 33.07 -13.98
N GLY A 16 -8.38 33.35 -15.18
CA GLY A 16 -7.75 32.37 -16.05
C GLY A 16 -6.44 31.83 -15.45
N LEU A 17 -5.57 32.73 -15.03
CA LEU A 17 -4.28 32.37 -14.41
C LEU A 17 -4.46 31.56 -13.12
N GLU A 18 -5.43 31.92 -12.26
CA GLU A 18 -5.72 31.18 -11.03
C GLU A 18 -6.12 29.74 -11.32
N ARG A 19 -6.96 29.51 -12.35
CA ARG A 19 -7.32 28.16 -12.81
C ARG A 19 -6.11 27.40 -13.33
N ASP A 20 -5.32 28.00 -14.21
CA ASP A 20 -4.14 27.36 -14.79
C ASP A 20 -3.11 27.00 -13.69
N MET A 21 -2.94 27.85 -12.69
CA MET A 21 -2.08 27.57 -11.53
C MET A 21 -2.63 26.46 -10.63
N GLY A 22 -3.96 26.41 -10.46
CA GLY A 22 -4.64 25.31 -9.77
C GLY A 22 -4.40 23.97 -10.46
N ASP A 23 -4.58 23.94 -11.79
CA ASP A 23 -4.37 22.74 -12.61
C ASP A 23 -2.90 22.31 -12.60
N ALA A 24 -1.95 23.25 -12.71
CA ALA A 24 -0.52 22.96 -12.61
C ALA A 24 -0.13 22.38 -11.25
N THR A 25 -0.76 22.86 -10.16
CA THR A 25 -0.54 22.33 -8.81
C THR A 25 -1.07 20.90 -8.69
N ALA A 26 -2.24 20.61 -9.25
CA ALA A 26 -2.84 19.27 -9.26
C ALA A 26 -1.99 18.26 -10.07
N VAL A 27 -1.46 18.67 -11.23
CA VAL A 27 -0.55 17.86 -12.04
C VAL A 27 0.75 17.58 -11.28
N THR A 28 1.31 18.60 -10.62
CA THR A 28 2.54 18.46 -9.82
C THR A 28 2.34 17.50 -8.63
N ALA A 29 1.19 17.56 -7.96
CA ALA A 29 0.86 16.66 -6.87
C ALA A 29 0.75 15.20 -7.35
N THR A 30 0.10 14.97 -8.49
CA THR A 30 0.01 13.66 -9.13
C THR A 30 1.40 13.13 -9.49
N PHE A 31 2.23 13.95 -10.14
CA PHE A 31 3.59 13.57 -10.49
C PHE A 31 4.44 13.22 -9.26
N ALA A 32 4.31 13.98 -8.16
CA ALA A 32 4.99 13.65 -6.91
C ALA A 32 4.53 12.33 -6.30
N ALA A 33 3.25 11.96 -6.46
CA ALA A 33 2.73 10.65 -6.07
C ALA A 33 3.32 9.53 -6.92
N GLU A 34 3.36 9.70 -8.24
CA GLU A 34 3.96 8.74 -9.18
C GLU A 34 5.47 8.53 -8.92
N LEU A 35 6.23 9.59 -8.67
CA LEU A 35 7.64 9.47 -8.30
C LEU A 35 7.85 8.68 -7.00
N ARG A 36 6.95 8.86 -6.03
CA ARG A 36 6.99 8.07 -4.77
C ARG A 36 6.68 6.60 -5.04
N GLY A 37 5.72 6.31 -5.91
CA GLY A 37 5.41 4.97 -6.38
C GLY A 37 6.60 4.31 -7.08
N MET A 38 7.20 5.02 -8.04
CA MET A 38 8.39 4.56 -8.76
C MET A 38 9.57 4.27 -7.82
N ARG A 39 9.80 5.12 -6.82
CA ARG A 39 10.83 4.87 -5.79
C ARG A 39 10.56 3.60 -5.00
N GLY A 40 9.29 3.29 -4.72
CA GLY A 40 8.87 2.03 -4.09
C GLY A 40 9.24 0.83 -4.96
N THR A 41 8.78 0.82 -6.22
CA THR A 41 9.06 -0.25 -7.19
C THR A 41 10.56 -0.46 -7.43
N LEU A 42 11.34 0.61 -7.53
CA LEU A 42 12.80 0.53 -7.65
C LEU A 42 13.44 -0.04 -6.38
N GLY A 43 12.91 0.29 -5.21
CA GLY A 43 13.34 -0.31 -3.94
C GLY A 43 13.08 -1.81 -3.88
N ASP A 44 11.91 -2.25 -4.34
CA ASP A 44 11.57 -3.68 -4.42
C ASP A 44 12.47 -4.40 -5.42
N THR A 45 12.66 -3.83 -6.60
CA THR A 45 13.57 -4.33 -7.65
C THR A 45 15.01 -4.49 -7.12
N ALA A 46 15.50 -3.52 -6.35
CA ALA A 46 16.84 -3.59 -5.77
C ALA A 46 16.99 -4.73 -4.75
N ARG A 47 15.94 -5.00 -3.95
CA ARG A 47 15.94 -6.14 -3.01
C ARG A 47 15.92 -7.46 -3.76
N ASP A 48 15.09 -7.57 -4.80
CA ASP A 48 15.03 -8.77 -5.65
C ASP A 48 16.35 -9.04 -6.36
N LEU A 49 17.01 -8.01 -6.87
CA LEU A 49 18.33 -8.13 -7.47
C LEU A 49 19.38 -8.60 -6.44
N SER A 50 19.35 -8.07 -5.22
CA SER A 50 20.26 -8.52 -4.15
C SER A 50 20.03 -9.98 -3.77
N ASN A 51 18.77 -10.43 -3.74
CA ASN A 51 18.44 -11.84 -3.49
C ASN A 51 18.91 -12.74 -4.65
N LEU A 52 18.71 -12.29 -5.89
CA LEU A 52 19.18 -12.96 -7.09
C LEU A 52 20.70 -13.10 -7.08
N GLU A 53 21.44 -12.03 -6.78
CA GLU A 53 22.91 -12.03 -6.70
C GLU A 53 23.39 -13.09 -5.70
N ARG A 54 22.86 -13.09 -4.48
CA ARG A 54 23.23 -14.07 -3.44
C ARG A 54 22.90 -15.50 -3.88
N GLY A 55 21.73 -15.71 -4.48
CA GLY A 55 21.31 -17.01 -5.00
C GLY A 55 22.21 -17.50 -6.12
N PHE A 56 22.57 -16.60 -7.05
CA PHE A 56 23.46 -16.87 -8.16
C PHE A 56 24.88 -17.20 -7.69
N SER A 57 25.48 -16.38 -6.82
CA SER A 57 26.80 -16.64 -6.25
C SER A 57 26.84 -17.96 -5.49
N GLY A 58 25.79 -18.25 -4.70
CA GLY A 58 25.68 -19.52 -3.99
C GLY A 58 25.48 -20.72 -4.93
N GLY A 59 24.74 -20.55 -6.02
CA GLY A 59 24.56 -21.56 -7.06
C GLY A 59 25.85 -21.85 -7.82
N LEU A 60 26.57 -20.80 -8.21
CA LEU A 60 27.85 -20.89 -8.90
C LEU A 60 28.91 -21.57 -8.03
N LYS A 61 28.99 -21.22 -6.74
CA LYS A 61 29.90 -21.88 -5.79
C LYS A 61 29.59 -23.38 -5.68
N ARG A 62 28.32 -23.76 -5.51
CA ARG A 62 27.93 -25.18 -5.43
C ARG A 62 28.22 -25.94 -6.72
N ALA A 63 27.98 -25.32 -7.88
CA ALA A 63 28.31 -25.93 -9.17
C ALA A 63 29.82 -26.15 -9.33
N PHE A 64 30.63 -25.21 -8.88
CA PHE A 64 32.08 -25.34 -8.86
C PHE A 64 32.55 -26.41 -7.87
N ASP A 65 32.04 -26.39 -6.64
CA ASP A 65 32.36 -27.39 -5.62
C ASP A 65 31.96 -28.81 -6.11
N GLY A 66 30.78 -28.96 -6.72
CA GLY A 66 30.31 -30.25 -7.26
C GLY A 66 31.14 -30.74 -8.46
N LEU A 67 31.66 -29.84 -9.29
CA LEU A 67 32.56 -30.20 -10.37
C LEU A 67 33.93 -30.67 -9.84
N VAL A 68 34.49 -29.93 -8.87
CA VAL A 68 35.86 -30.14 -8.37
C VAL A 68 35.93 -31.29 -7.36
N PHE A 69 34.97 -31.37 -6.43
CA PHE A 69 35.00 -32.33 -5.33
C PHE A 69 34.11 -33.54 -5.57
N ASP A 70 32.94 -33.38 -6.21
CA ASP A 70 31.98 -34.48 -6.41
C ASP A 70 32.06 -35.11 -7.82
N GLY A 71 32.88 -34.57 -8.72
CA GLY A 71 33.00 -35.06 -10.10
C GLY A 71 31.69 -34.96 -10.91
N MET A 72 30.78 -34.06 -10.52
CA MET A 72 29.50 -33.88 -11.21
C MET A 72 29.76 -33.39 -12.64
N LYS A 73 29.05 -33.96 -13.62
CA LYS A 73 29.17 -33.51 -15.00
C LYS A 73 28.65 -32.07 -15.07
N LEU A 74 29.36 -31.20 -15.79
CA LEU A 74 28.94 -29.82 -16.05
C LEU A 74 27.49 -29.74 -16.60
N SER A 75 27.04 -30.78 -17.31
CA SER A 75 25.66 -30.93 -17.78
C SER A 75 24.62 -30.96 -16.66
N ASP A 76 24.94 -31.57 -15.52
CA ASP A 76 24.02 -31.72 -14.39
C ASP A 76 23.91 -30.40 -13.62
N ALA A 77 25.03 -29.69 -13.46
CA ALA A 77 25.07 -28.35 -12.90
C ALA A 77 24.27 -27.35 -13.77
N LEU A 78 24.52 -27.33 -15.08
CA LEU A 78 23.79 -26.48 -16.02
C LEU A 78 22.29 -26.82 -16.08
N GLY A 79 21.95 -28.11 -16.00
CA GLY A 79 20.55 -28.56 -15.91
C GLY A 79 19.83 -28.06 -14.65
N SER A 80 20.53 -27.98 -13.53
CA SER A 80 19.99 -27.42 -12.28
C SER A 80 19.73 -25.91 -12.40
N VAL A 81 20.68 -25.16 -12.97
CA VAL A 81 20.53 -23.72 -13.22
C VAL A 81 19.38 -23.45 -14.19
N ALA A 82 19.28 -24.22 -15.28
CA ALA A 82 18.19 -24.09 -16.24
C ALA A 82 16.81 -24.32 -15.59
N ARG A 83 16.66 -25.33 -14.73
CA ARG A 83 15.41 -25.55 -13.98
C ARG A 83 15.11 -24.40 -13.02
N ALA A 84 16.12 -23.87 -12.32
CA ALA A 84 15.95 -22.74 -11.43
C ALA A 84 15.49 -21.48 -12.18
N MET A 85 16.06 -21.20 -13.36
CA MET A 85 15.62 -20.11 -14.23
C MET A 85 14.18 -20.30 -14.71
N VAL A 86 13.83 -21.50 -15.21
CA VAL A 86 12.45 -21.80 -15.66
C VAL A 86 11.45 -21.62 -14.53
N ASN A 87 11.74 -22.15 -13.34
CA ASN A 87 10.86 -22.02 -12.19
C ASN A 87 10.71 -20.55 -11.74
N THR A 88 11.79 -19.78 -11.77
CA THR A 88 11.75 -18.36 -11.39
C THR A 88 10.91 -17.56 -12.38
N THR A 89 11.12 -17.76 -13.68
CA THR A 89 10.35 -17.07 -14.73
C THR A 89 8.89 -17.48 -14.70
N TYR A 90 8.60 -18.78 -14.52
CA TYR A 90 7.24 -19.30 -14.38
C TYR A 90 6.53 -18.72 -13.16
N ASN A 91 7.21 -18.70 -12.00
CA ASN A 91 6.67 -18.13 -10.77
C ASN A 91 6.48 -16.61 -10.90
N ALA A 92 7.43 -15.88 -11.49
CA ALA A 92 7.30 -14.44 -11.72
C ALA A 92 6.12 -14.12 -12.65
N ALA A 93 5.87 -14.95 -13.67
CA ALA A 93 4.76 -14.80 -14.58
C ALA A 93 3.40 -15.10 -13.92
N LEU A 94 3.34 -16.10 -13.03
CA LEU A 94 2.09 -16.50 -12.39
C LEU A 94 1.80 -15.78 -11.08
N LYS A 95 2.81 -15.21 -10.42
CA LYS A 95 2.68 -14.54 -9.12
C LYS A 95 1.54 -13.51 -9.07
N PRO A 96 1.34 -12.62 -10.06
CA PRO A 96 0.23 -11.67 -10.03
C PRO A 96 -1.14 -12.36 -10.02
N VAL A 97 -1.29 -13.44 -10.79
CA VAL A 97 -2.54 -14.22 -10.84
C VAL A 97 -2.74 -14.92 -9.50
N THR A 98 -1.73 -15.60 -8.98
CA THR A 98 -1.83 -16.29 -7.69
C THR A 98 -2.10 -15.32 -6.53
N ASP A 99 -1.49 -14.13 -6.54
CA ASP A 99 -1.69 -13.10 -5.51
C ASP A 99 -3.10 -12.47 -5.63
N HIS A 100 -3.59 -12.19 -6.85
CA HIS A 100 -4.95 -11.67 -7.05
C HIS A 100 -6.03 -12.70 -6.68
N PHE A 101 -5.89 -13.94 -7.12
CA PHE A 101 -6.84 -15.01 -6.78
C PHE A 101 -6.76 -15.39 -5.30
N GLY A 102 -5.57 -15.37 -4.71
CA GLY A 102 -5.36 -15.58 -3.27
C GLY A 102 -6.00 -14.46 -2.42
N GLY A 103 -5.86 -13.21 -2.86
CA GLY A 103 -6.53 -12.06 -2.24
C GLY A 103 -8.06 -12.17 -2.30
N LEU A 104 -8.62 -12.48 -3.47
CA LEU A 104 -10.07 -12.67 -3.63
C LEU A 104 -10.60 -13.84 -2.80
N LEU A 105 -9.85 -14.93 -2.65
CA LEU A 105 -10.24 -16.06 -1.81
C LEU A 105 -10.19 -15.71 -0.33
N ALA A 106 -9.14 -15.00 0.10
CA ALA A 106 -8.99 -14.54 1.48
C ALA A 106 -10.07 -13.53 1.86
N ASP A 107 -10.39 -12.59 0.97
CA ASP A 107 -11.48 -11.63 1.13
C ASP A 107 -12.86 -12.31 1.12
N GLY A 108 -13.03 -13.35 0.29
CA GLY A 108 -14.22 -14.19 0.25
C GLY A 108 -14.44 -14.98 1.55
N VAL A 109 -13.40 -15.57 2.13
CA VAL A 109 -13.51 -16.28 3.41
C VAL A 109 -13.72 -15.30 4.56
N ASN A 110 -13.03 -14.15 4.55
CA ASN A 110 -13.20 -13.12 5.57
C ASN A 110 -14.61 -12.51 5.54
N SER A 111 -15.20 -12.31 4.35
CA SER A 111 -16.58 -11.82 4.21
C SER A 111 -17.62 -12.85 4.68
N LEU A 112 -17.39 -14.14 4.49
CA LEU A 112 -18.27 -15.20 5.01
C LEU A 112 -18.17 -15.34 6.53
N VAL A 113 -16.96 -15.25 7.10
CA VAL A 113 -16.75 -15.30 8.56
C VAL A 113 -17.27 -14.03 9.24
N THR A 114 -17.11 -12.86 8.61
CA THR A 114 -17.67 -11.60 9.12
C THR A 114 -19.20 -11.55 8.95
N GLY A 115 -19.73 -12.13 7.87
CA GLY A 115 -21.18 -12.22 7.62
C GLY A 115 -21.91 -13.22 8.53
N MET A 116 -21.20 -14.15 9.16
CA MET A 116 -21.77 -15.12 10.12
C MET A 116 -21.66 -14.69 11.60
N LEU A 117 -20.98 -13.59 11.91
CA LEU A 117 -20.93 -13.02 13.27
C LEU A 117 -21.75 -11.72 13.34
N PRO A 118 -22.98 -11.72 13.88
CA PRO A 118 -23.92 -10.60 13.82
C PRO A 118 -23.58 -9.42 14.76
N PHE A 119 -22.29 -9.19 15.07
CA PHE A 119 -21.89 -8.28 16.17
C PHE A 119 -20.71 -7.36 15.86
N LYS A 120 -20.30 -7.18 14.59
CA LYS A 120 -19.20 -6.24 14.28
C LYS A 120 -19.64 -4.77 14.22
N ASP A 121 -20.88 -4.48 13.88
CA ASP A 121 -21.46 -3.14 13.96
C ASP A 121 -22.52 -3.14 15.07
N GLY A 122 -22.20 -2.47 16.18
CA GLY A 122 -22.94 -2.52 17.44
C GLY A 122 -24.46 -2.55 17.32
N ALA A 123 -25.07 -3.61 17.86
CA ALA A 123 -26.51 -3.73 18.02
C ALA A 123 -27.08 -2.50 18.77
N PRO A 124 -28.06 -1.75 18.20
CA PRO A 124 -28.67 -0.63 18.89
C PRO A 124 -29.82 -1.10 19.78
N PHE A 125 -29.58 -2.07 20.67
CA PHE A 125 -30.62 -2.52 21.62
C PHE A 125 -30.04 -2.96 22.95
N SER A 126 -29.81 -1.99 23.84
CA SER A 126 -29.93 -2.18 25.29
C SER A 126 -30.20 -0.83 25.96
N GLN A 127 -31.38 -0.29 25.64
CA GLN A 127 -32.40 0.18 26.59
C GLN A 127 -32.04 0.13 28.09
N GLY A 128 -31.11 1.00 28.52
CA GLY A 128 -30.73 1.18 29.92
C GLY A 128 -30.82 2.66 30.30
N ARG A 129 -31.98 3.07 30.82
CA ARG A 129 -32.26 4.40 31.39
C ARG A 129 -31.06 4.96 32.17
N VAL A 130 -30.49 6.06 31.71
CA VAL A 130 -29.72 6.95 32.60
C VAL A 130 -30.72 7.86 33.32
N MET A 131 -30.83 7.69 34.63
CA MET A 131 -31.41 8.67 35.54
C MET A 131 -30.49 9.90 35.59
N PRO A 132 -30.97 11.13 35.34
CA PRO A 132 -30.20 12.32 35.65
C PRO A 132 -30.98 13.18 36.64
N PHE A 133 -30.65 13.10 37.93
CA PHE A 133 -30.77 14.27 38.80
C PHE A 133 -30.03 14.03 40.10
N ALA A 134 -29.30 15.07 40.51
CA ALA A 134 -28.58 15.25 41.76
C ALA A 134 -27.24 14.50 41.88
N MET A 135 -26.16 15.23 41.58
CA MET A 135 -25.29 15.79 42.62
C MET A 135 -24.26 16.70 41.94
N GLY A 136 -24.54 18.00 41.98
CA GLY A 136 -23.69 19.03 41.39
C GLY A 136 -24.03 20.40 41.96
N GLY A 137 -23.60 20.65 43.21
CA GLY A 137 -23.31 21.99 43.73
C GLY A 137 -24.48 22.84 44.24
N VAL A 138 -24.64 22.89 45.57
CA VAL A 138 -24.65 24.18 46.30
C VAL A 138 -24.25 23.95 47.76
N VAL A 139 -23.16 24.60 48.16
CA VAL A 139 -22.81 24.88 49.55
C VAL A 139 -23.64 26.08 50.00
N SER A 140 -24.29 26.00 51.17
CA SER A 140 -24.69 27.19 51.92
C SER A 140 -24.56 26.97 53.43
N GLY A 141 -23.46 27.48 53.98
CA GLY A 141 -23.36 28.03 55.34
C GLY A 141 -23.10 27.07 56.51
N PRO A 142 -22.22 27.43 57.46
CA PRO A 142 -22.08 26.72 58.73
C PRO A 142 -23.21 27.12 59.70
N MET A 143 -23.88 26.14 60.31
CA MET A 143 -24.74 26.37 61.48
C MET A 143 -24.14 25.62 62.67
N ALA A 144 -23.74 26.41 63.67
CA ALA A 144 -23.25 25.96 64.96
C ALA A 144 -24.43 25.72 65.91
N PHE A 145 -24.41 24.59 66.61
CA PHE A 145 -24.43 24.48 68.08
C PHE A 145 -24.00 23.07 68.48
#